data_AF-A0A1M5W8J2-F1
#
_entry.id   AF-A0A1M5W8J2-F1
#
_cell.length_a   1.000
_cell.length_b   1.000
_cell.length_c   1.000
_cell.angle_alpha   90.00
_cell.angle_beta   90.00
_cell.angle_gamma   90.00
#
_symmetry.space_group_name_H-M   'P 1'
#
loop_
_entity.id
_entity.type
_entity.pdbx_description
1 polymer ?
#
loop_
_entity_poly.entity_id
_entity_poly.type
_entity_poly.pdbx_seq_one_letter_code
_entity_poly.pdbx_strand_id
1 'polypeptide(L)'
;MTQSAYRVDWITDNLAVGQAPMSYDALDAIRDLGIGAVLNLCAEFCDLHWIQAKAGFEVYYLPIPDEEAPDLSELEKALDWLDECLYLGKKVLVHCRFGIGRTGTVVNAYLLRKGLGHRLAGKTLKGLRSQPANFNQWWFIRKYGKKEKRLTIREPSLESKHLVDLFPFFANYEQELARIDEALQAESSPPSCGRDHDSCCKTPLTLSFIETVYLSHMVNTTLERQARLDLIDRTTAKKEAEQKGTVPFSSSFSPFPPYRCPLNPNGTCLVYAGRPAACRLSDLEPGRRRGIKSFVNEQLERLSGDIYFAFTSRFPTEAPLSFALTDAVSGRYVQTLFHHLLPRNTDEPEENEG
;
A
#
# COMPACT_ATOMS: atom_id res chain seq x y z
N MET A 1 -1.34 29.21 -20.83
CA MET A 1 -1.38 27.76 -20.54
C MET A 1 -2.65 27.49 -19.76
N THR A 2 -3.69 27.03 -20.44
CA THR A 2 -5.03 26.84 -19.88
C THR A 2 -5.09 25.55 -19.09
N GLN A 3 -4.86 25.65 -17.79
CA GLN A 3 -5.10 24.57 -16.84
C GLN A 3 -6.61 24.31 -16.81
N SER A 4 -7.07 23.38 -17.64
CA SER A 4 -8.37 22.75 -17.45
C SER A 4 -8.26 21.91 -16.17
N ALA A 5 -8.48 22.54 -15.01
CA ALA A 5 -8.40 21.88 -13.72
C ALA A 5 -9.43 20.75 -13.68
N TYR A 6 -8.94 19.51 -13.77
CA TYR A 6 -9.78 18.34 -13.57
C TYR A 6 -10.31 18.38 -12.14
N ARG A 7 -11.64 18.39 -11.99
CA ARG A 7 -12.30 18.51 -10.70
C ARG A 7 -12.78 17.15 -10.22
N VAL A 8 -12.47 16.86 -8.96
CA VAL A 8 -13.00 15.72 -8.22
C VAL A 8 -13.74 16.20 -6.99
N ASP A 9 -14.74 15.44 -6.57
CA ASP A 9 -15.41 15.64 -5.30
C ASP A 9 -14.93 14.57 -4.31
N TRP A 10 -14.33 14.98 -3.20
CA TRP A 10 -13.86 14.05 -2.16
C TRP A 10 -15.01 13.64 -1.23
N ILE A 11 -15.14 12.35 -0.99
CA ILE A 11 -16.09 11.76 -0.03
C ILE A 11 -15.40 11.48 1.30
N THR A 12 -14.14 11.04 1.24
CA THR A 12 -13.19 10.89 2.35
C THR A 12 -11.83 11.39 1.90
N ASP A 13 -10.81 11.35 2.77
CA ASP A 13 -9.44 11.71 2.40
C ASP A 13 -8.82 10.82 1.30
N ASN A 14 -9.39 9.62 1.09
CA ASN A 14 -8.89 8.61 0.15
C ASN A 14 -9.90 8.18 -0.92
N LEU A 15 -11.16 8.62 -0.86
CA LEU A 15 -12.19 8.27 -1.85
C LEU A 15 -12.73 9.52 -2.54
N ALA A 16 -12.53 9.61 -3.85
CA ALA A 16 -13.02 10.68 -4.70
C ALA A 16 -13.98 10.17 -5.77
N VAL A 17 -14.86 11.05 -6.24
CA VAL A 17 -15.74 10.84 -7.39
C VAL A 17 -15.53 11.90 -8.45
N GLY A 18 -15.71 11.54 -9.72
CA GLY A 18 -15.52 12.47 -10.82
C GLY A 18 -16.03 11.97 -12.18
N GLN A 19 -15.78 12.79 -13.20
CA GLN A 19 -16.09 12.46 -14.60
C GLN A 19 -15.01 11.56 -15.22
N ALA A 20 -15.16 11.13 -16.47
CA ALA A 20 -14.09 10.39 -17.15
C ALA A 20 -12.93 11.34 -17.50
N PRO A 21 -11.65 10.96 -17.28
CA PRO A 21 -10.53 11.70 -17.83
C PRO A 21 -10.46 11.51 -19.34
N MET A 22 -10.75 12.56 -20.09
CA MET A 22 -10.80 12.54 -21.57
C MET A 22 -9.53 13.08 -22.24
N SER A 23 -8.45 13.30 -21.48
CA SER A 23 -7.16 13.79 -21.98
C SER A 23 -6.01 13.33 -21.09
N TYR A 24 -4.78 13.36 -21.63
CA TYR A 24 -3.57 13.08 -20.85
C TYR A 24 -3.35 14.10 -19.73
N ASP A 25 -3.61 15.39 -19.98
CA ASP A 25 -3.54 16.43 -18.95
C ASP A 25 -4.49 16.14 -17.77
N ALA A 26 -5.66 15.55 -18.04
CA ALA A 26 -6.58 15.13 -16.98
C ALA A 26 -6.03 13.94 -16.19
N LEU A 27 -5.35 13.00 -16.82
CA LEU A 27 -4.67 11.89 -16.15
C LEU A 27 -3.52 12.41 -15.27
N ASP A 28 -2.73 13.36 -15.77
CA ASP A 28 -1.67 13.99 -15.01
C ASP A 28 -2.23 14.75 -13.79
N ALA A 29 -3.32 15.52 -13.98
CA ALA A 29 -4.00 16.20 -12.89
C ALA A 29 -4.56 15.24 -11.82
N ILE A 30 -5.07 14.06 -12.22
CA ILE A 30 -5.51 13.02 -11.27
C ILE A 30 -4.31 12.49 -10.47
N ARG A 31 -3.17 12.25 -11.12
CA ARG A 31 -1.95 11.79 -10.45
C ARG A 31 -1.41 12.83 -9.48
N ASP A 32 -1.45 14.12 -9.83
CA ASP A 32 -1.01 15.22 -8.98
C ASP A 32 -1.87 15.37 -7.70
N LEU A 33 -3.11 14.89 -7.72
CA LEU A 33 -3.97 14.77 -6.52
C LEU A 33 -3.56 13.58 -5.61
N GLY A 34 -2.57 12.79 -6.02
CA GLY A 34 -2.09 11.59 -5.33
C GLY A 34 -2.99 10.37 -5.53
N ILE A 35 -3.92 10.41 -6.48
CA ILE A 35 -4.77 9.26 -6.82
C ILE A 35 -3.91 8.23 -7.52
N GLY A 36 -3.86 7.01 -6.97
CA GLY A 36 -3.09 5.89 -7.53
C GLY A 36 -3.96 4.80 -8.12
N ALA A 37 -5.28 4.81 -7.84
CA ALA A 37 -6.20 3.77 -8.27
C ALA A 37 -7.51 4.36 -8.83
N VAL A 38 -8.08 3.68 -9.82
CA VAL A 38 -9.26 4.14 -10.55
C VAL A 38 -10.29 3.01 -10.70
N LEU A 39 -11.52 3.25 -10.24
CA LEU A 39 -12.68 2.41 -10.54
C LEU A 39 -13.43 3.03 -11.73
N ASN A 40 -13.25 2.43 -12.90
CA ASN A 40 -13.85 2.89 -14.15
C ASN A 40 -15.18 2.17 -14.42
N LEU A 41 -16.26 2.95 -14.53
CA LEU A 41 -17.62 2.45 -14.72
C LEU A 41 -18.14 2.55 -16.17
N CYS A 42 -17.31 3.01 -17.12
CA CYS A 42 -17.75 3.40 -18.46
C CYS A 42 -17.74 2.23 -19.45
N ALA A 43 -18.87 1.55 -19.66
CA ALA A 43 -18.97 0.53 -20.70
C ALA A 43 -18.79 1.09 -22.12
N GLU A 44 -19.11 2.37 -22.33
CA GLU A 44 -19.04 3.04 -23.63
C GLU A 44 -17.61 3.44 -24.05
N PHE A 45 -16.66 3.42 -23.12
CA PHE A 45 -15.26 3.79 -23.37
C PHE A 45 -14.35 2.59 -23.11
N CYS A 46 -14.46 1.57 -23.98
CA CYS A 46 -13.77 0.29 -23.80
C CYS A 46 -12.25 0.40 -23.70
N ASP A 47 -11.63 1.41 -24.31
CA ASP A 47 -10.17 1.58 -24.28
C ASP A 47 -9.67 2.43 -23.10
N LEU A 48 -10.56 3.15 -22.40
CA LEU A 48 -10.16 4.12 -21.39
C LEU A 48 -9.44 3.46 -20.21
N HIS A 49 -9.89 2.27 -19.78
CA HIS A 49 -9.25 1.55 -18.69
C HIS A 49 -7.80 1.12 -19.04
N TRP A 50 -7.53 0.79 -20.31
CA TRP A 50 -6.17 0.49 -20.77
C TRP A 50 -5.29 1.74 -20.80
N ILE A 51 -5.85 2.88 -21.23
CA ILE A 51 -5.13 4.16 -21.25
C ILE A 51 -4.77 4.59 -19.82
N GLN A 52 -5.71 4.43 -18.89
CA GLN A 52 -5.49 4.70 -17.46
C GLN A 52 -4.40 3.78 -16.87
N ALA A 53 -4.46 2.48 -17.16
CA ALA A 53 -3.41 1.54 -16.71
C ALA A 53 -2.02 1.91 -17.27
N LYS A 54 -1.94 2.26 -18.57
CA LYS A 54 -0.70 2.74 -19.19
C LYS A 54 -0.18 4.05 -18.61
N ALA A 55 -1.05 4.88 -18.04
CA ALA A 55 -0.67 6.10 -17.34
C ALA A 55 -0.19 5.86 -15.89
N GLY A 56 -0.18 4.61 -15.44
CA GLY A 56 0.35 4.20 -14.13
C GLY A 56 -0.69 4.08 -13.02
N PHE A 57 -1.98 4.09 -13.33
CA PHE A 57 -3.04 3.85 -12.35
C PHE A 57 -3.31 2.34 -12.20
N GLU A 58 -3.59 1.89 -10.97
CA GLU A 58 -4.25 0.60 -10.79
C GLU A 58 -5.73 0.74 -11.15
N VAL A 59 -6.18 0.04 -12.19
CA VAL A 59 -7.54 0.20 -12.71
C VAL A 59 -8.38 -1.04 -12.45
N TYR A 60 -9.53 -0.84 -11.82
CA TYR A 60 -10.61 -1.82 -11.82
C TYR A 60 -11.68 -1.38 -12.80
N TYR A 61 -11.99 -2.23 -13.78
CA TYR A 61 -12.99 -1.96 -14.80
C TYR A 61 -14.29 -2.70 -14.49
N LEU A 62 -15.33 -1.96 -14.12
CA LEU A 62 -16.68 -2.47 -13.92
C LEU A 62 -17.59 -1.83 -15.00
N PRO A 63 -17.71 -2.43 -16.20
CA PRO A 63 -18.51 -1.85 -17.28
C PRO A 63 -19.99 -1.80 -16.90
N ILE A 64 -20.53 -0.60 -16.70
CA ILE A 64 -21.97 -0.39 -16.50
C ILE A 64 -22.48 0.38 -17.73
N PRO A 65 -23.41 -0.21 -18.52
CA PRO A 65 -24.07 0.50 -19.61
C PRO A 65 -24.69 1.81 -19.12
N ASP A 66 -24.78 2.79 -20.01
CA ASP A 66 -25.33 4.09 -19.59
C ASP A 66 -26.77 3.95 -19.13
N GLU A 67 -27.14 4.74 -18.12
CA GLU A 67 -28.45 4.67 -17.46
C GLU A 67 -28.83 3.32 -16.81
N GLU A 68 -27.91 2.35 -16.73
CA GLU A 68 -28.18 1.07 -16.07
C GLU A 68 -27.61 1.01 -14.63
N ALA A 69 -27.94 -0.09 -13.95
CA ALA A 69 -27.38 -0.49 -12.67
C ALA A 69 -26.37 -1.64 -12.85
N PRO A 70 -25.36 -1.78 -11.97
CA PRO A 70 -24.39 -2.87 -12.07
C PRO A 70 -25.02 -4.24 -11.79
N ASP A 71 -24.42 -5.29 -12.32
CA ASP A 71 -24.67 -6.64 -11.81
C ASP A 71 -24.21 -6.75 -10.34
N LEU A 72 -24.97 -7.47 -9.53
CA LEU A 72 -24.70 -7.57 -8.10
C LEU A 72 -23.38 -8.30 -7.82
N SER A 73 -23.10 -9.39 -8.55
CA SER A 73 -21.91 -10.20 -8.29
C SER A 73 -20.63 -9.48 -8.72
N GLU A 74 -20.67 -8.76 -9.84
CA GLU A 74 -19.56 -7.94 -10.31
C GLU A 74 -19.35 -6.69 -9.43
N LEU A 75 -20.44 -6.09 -8.94
CA LEU A 75 -20.33 -4.99 -7.98
C LEU A 75 -19.59 -5.42 -6.72
N GLU A 76 -19.92 -6.58 -6.12
CA GLU A 76 -19.25 -7.02 -4.89
C GLU A 76 -17.74 -7.19 -5.10
N LYS A 77 -17.30 -7.75 -6.23
CA LYS A 77 -15.87 -7.87 -6.55
C LYS A 77 -15.20 -6.50 -6.69
N ALA A 78 -15.88 -5.54 -7.29
CA ALA A 78 -15.39 -4.16 -7.41
C ALA A 78 -15.31 -3.47 -6.05
N LEU A 79 -16.30 -3.68 -5.17
CA LEU A 79 -16.30 -3.13 -3.82
C LEU A 79 -15.26 -3.80 -2.92
N ASP A 80 -14.98 -5.09 -3.10
CA ASP A 80 -13.87 -5.79 -2.42
C ASP A 80 -12.52 -5.17 -2.82
N TRP A 81 -12.32 -4.91 -4.11
CA TRP A 81 -11.11 -4.23 -4.59
C TRP A 81 -11.01 -2.79 -4.06
N LEU A 82 -12.12 -2.05 -4.03
CA LEU A 82 -12.17 -0.70 -3.49
C LEU A 82 -11.84 -0.68 -1.99
N ASP A 83 -12.42 -1.62 -1.23
CA ASP A 83 -12.13 -1.80 0.20
C ASP A 83 -10.64 -2.07 0.45
N GLU A 84 -10.03 -2.96 -0.35
CA GLU A 84 -8.61 -3.25 -0.26
C GLU A 84 -7.76 -2.01 -0.56
N CYS A 85 -8.04 -1.28 -1.63
CA CYS A 85 -7.28 -0.07 -1.99
C CYS A 85 -7.30 0.96 -0.86
N LEU A 86 -8.50 1.23 -0.32
CA LEU A 86 -8.67 2.20 0.77
C LEU A 86 -8.01 1.70 2.07
N TYR A 87 -8.10 0.41 2.38
CA TYR A 87 -7.43 -0.18 3.55
C TYR A 87 -5.90 -0.07 3.47
N LEU A 88 -5.34 -0.22 2.27
CA LEU A 88 -3.90 -0.07 2.01
C LEU A 88 -3.45 1.41 1.94
N GLY A 89 -4.37 2.36 2.12
CA GLY A 89 -4.08 3.80 2.10
C GLY A 89 -3.98 4.41 0.70
N LYS A 90 -4.39 3.70 -0.35
CA LYS A 90 -4.43 4.26 -1.71
C LYS A 90 -5.55 5.27 -1.83
N LYS A 91 -5.31 6.35 -2.58
CA LYS A 91 -6.37 7.28 -2.99
C LYS A 91 -7.02 6.75 -4.27
N VAL A 92 -8.34 6.64 -4.25
CA VAL A 92 -9.15 6.01 -5.30
C VAL A 92 -10.10 7.02 -5.92
N LEU A 93 -10.16 7.04 -7.25
CA LEU A 93 -11.18 7.77 -8.01
C LEU A 93 -12.23 6.79 -8.57
N VAL A 94 -13.50 7.02 -8.25
CA VAL A 94 -14.62 6.33 -8.91
C VAL A 94 -15.23 7.26 -9.95
N HIS A 95 -15.28 6.84 -11.22
CA HIS A 95 -15.86 7.67 -12.27
C HIS A 95 -16.74 6.89 -13.25
N CYS A 96 -17.70 7.60 -13.83
CA CYS A 96 -18.38 7.20 -15.07
C CYS A 96 -18.11 8.29 -16.13
N ARG A 97 -18.98 8.46 -17.14
CA ARG A 97 -18.80 9.53 -18.13
C ARG A 97 -18.85 10.92 -17.52
N PHE A 98 -19.91 11.23 -16.77
CA PHE A 98 -20.13 12.55 -16.17
C PHE A 98 -19.94 12.59 -14.65
N GLY A 99 -19.71 11.44 -14.01
CA GLY A 99 -19.60 11.35 -12.56
C GLY A 99 -20.92 11.52 -11.81
N ILE A 100 -22.05 11.16 -12.42
CA ILE A 100 -23.40 11.41 -11.88
C ILE A 100 -24.07 10.09 -11.48
N GLY A 101 -24.85 9.47 -12.38
CA GLY A 101 -25.76 8.36 -12.05
C GLY A 101 -25.05 7.07 -11.63
N ARG A 102 -24.24 6.49 -12.52
CA ARG A 102 -23.49 5.25 -12.28
C ARG A 102 -22.54 5.38 -11.09
N THR A 103 -21.76 6.48 -11.06
CA THR A 103 -20.88 6.80 -9.94
C THR A 103 -21.64 6.91 -8.62
N GLY A 104 -22.73 7.69 -8.59
CA GLY A 104 -23.58 7.82 -7.40
C GLY A 104 -24.18 6.50 -6.96
N THR A 105 -24.49 5.60 -7.89
CA THR A 105 -25.03 4.27 -7.60
C THR A 105 -23.96 3.39 -6.95
N VAL A 106 -22.80 3.23 -7.57
CA VAL A 106 -21.71 2.39 -7.02
C VAL A 106 -21.25 2.90 -5.67
N VAL A 107 -21.07 4.22 -5.51
CA VAL A 107 -20.64 4.76 -4.23
C VAL A 107 -21.73 4.67 -3.17
N ASN A 108 -23.01 4.87 -3.49
CA ASN A 108 -24.08 4.67 -2.50
C ASN A 108 -24.13 3.21 -2.02
N ALA A 109 -23.94 2.24 -2.92
CA ALA A 109 -23.81 0.84 -2.54
C ALA A 109 -22.61 0.60 -1.61
N TYR A 110 -21.46 1.23 -1.91
CA TYR A 110 -20.29 1.19 -1.03
C TYR A 110 -20.58 1.74 0.38
N LEU A 111 -21.25 2.89 0.48
CA LEU A 111 -21.64 3.48 1.76
C LEU A 111 -22.55 2.53 2.55
N LEU A 112 -23.53 1.91 1.89
CA LEU A 112 -24.41 0.90 2.50
C LEU A 112 -23.62 -0.31 3.02
N ARG A 113 -22.66 -0.82 2.24
CA ARG A 113 -21.77 -1.91 2.62
C ARG A 113 -20.91 -1.56 3.84
N LYS A 114 -20.48 -0.30 3.96
CA LYS A 114 -19.82 0.22 5.18
C LYS A 114 -20.76 0.38 6.39
N GLY A 115 -22.03 -0.01 6.25
CA GLY A 115 -23.04 0.03 7.30
C GLY A 115 -23.77 1.37 7.41
N LEU A 116 -23.50 2.33 6.52
CA LEU A 116 -24.24 3.59 6.49
C LEU A 116 -25.62 3.31 5.89
N GLY A 117 -26.64 3.16 6.73
CA GLY A 117 -28.01 3.00 6.23
C GLY A 117 -28.43 4.14 5.28
N HIS A 118 -29.46 3.92 4.46
CA HIS A 118 -29.88 4.82 3.36
C HIS A 118 -29.90 6.31 3.70
N ARG A 119 -30.37 6.68 4.90
CA ARG A 119 -30.44 8.07 5.35
C ARG A 119 -29.05 8.71 5.46
N LEU A 120 -28.08 7.99 6.04
CA LEU A 120 -26.73 8.51 6.24
C LEU A 120 -25.97 8.52 4.91
N ALA A 121 -26.09 7.46 4.11
CA ALA A 121 -25.52 7.41 2.77
C ALA A 121 -26.02 8.58 1.88
N GLY A 122 -27.34 8.84 1.90
CA GLY A 122 -27.91 9.98 1.18
C GLY A 122 -27.45 11.34 1.71
N LYS A 123 -27.20 11.46 3.02
CA LYS A 123 -26.61 12.69 3.60
C LYS A 123 -25.17 12.89 3.16
N THR A 124 -24.37 11.83 3.12
CA THR A 124 -22.96 11.89 2.65
C THR A 124 -22.87 12.31 1.19
N LEU A 125 -23.78 11.84 0.34
CA LEU A 125 -23.83 12.21 -1.08
C LEU A 125 -24.52 13.57 -1.34
N LYS A 126 -25.15 14.17 -0.33
CA LYS A 126 -25.89 15.42 -0.49
C LYS A 126 -24.92 16.56 -0.79
N GLY A 127 -25.15 17.24 -1.91
CA GLY A 127 -24.30 18.34 -2.38
C GLY A 127 -23.24 17.91 -3.39
N LEU A 128 -23.03 16.59 -3.57
CA LEU A 128 -22.20 16.06 -4.65
C LEU A 128 -23.01 15.92 -5.93
N ARG A 129 -22.32 15.98 -7.08
CA ARG A 129 -22.94 15.71 -8.40
C ARG A 129 -23.26 14.22 -8.59
N SER A 130 -22.52 13.35 -7.90
CA SER A 130 -22.65 11.90 -7.98
C SER A 130 -23.87 11.36 -7.23
N GLN A 131 -25.07 11.58 -7.78
CA GLN A 131 -26.31 11.04 -7.25
C GLN A 131 -26.93 10.03 -8.22
N PRO A 132 -27.53 8.93 -7.71
CA PRO A 132 -28.31 8.02 -8.54
C PRO A 132 -29.40 8.79 -9.31
N ALA A 133 -29.45 8.59 -10.63
CA ALA A 133 -30.19 9.48 -11.53
C ALA A 133 -31.58 8.94 -11.91
N ASN A 134 -31.74 7.61 -11.98
CA ASN A 134 -32.96 7.01 -12.53
C ASN A 134 -33.56 5.90 -11.65
N PHE A 135 -34.73 5.41 -12.06
CA PHE A 135 -35.48 4.39 -11.34
C PHE A 135 -34.69 3.09 -11.14
N ASN A 136 -34.03 2.59 -12.18
CA ASN A 136 -33.25 1.34 -12.12
C ASN A 136 -32.16 1.43 -11.04
N GLN A 137 -31.45 2.56 -11.00
CA GLN A 137 -30.39 2.83 -10.03
C GLN A 137 -30.95 2.95 -8.59
N TRP A 138 -32.03 3.72 -8.39
CA TRP A 138 -32.66 3.84 -7.07
C TRP A 138 -33.23 2.50 -6.57
N TRP A 139 -33.83 1.72 -7.47
CA TRP A 139 -34.35 0.40 -7.17
C TRP A 139 -33.22 -0.57 -6.79
N PHE A 140 -32.11 -0.53 -7.52
CA PHE A 140 -30.91 -1.30 -7.21
C PHE A 140 -30.39 -0.98 -5.81
N ILE A 141 -30.21 0.30 -5.47
CA ILE A 141 -29.75 0.71 -4.13
C ILE A 141 -30.69 0.21 -3.04
N ARG A 142 -32.01 0.30 -3.25
CA ARG A 142 -32.99 -0.23 -2.29
C ARG A 142 -32.91 -1.75 -2.15
N LYS A 143 -32.67 -2.48 -3.24
CA LYS A 143 -32.47 -3.93 -3.21
C LYS A 143 -31.17 -4.29 -2.49
N TYR A 144 -30.08 -3.60 -2.79
CA TYR A 144 -28.77 -3.78 -2.17
C TYR A 144 -28.82 -3.51 -0.66
N GLY A 145 -29.39 -2.38 -0.25
CA GLY A 145 -29.51 -2.01 1.17
C GLY A 145 -30.45 -2.90 1.99
N LYS A 146 -31.30 -3.72 1.35
CA LYS A 146 -32.06 -4.78 2.06
C LYS A 146 -31.21 -6.01 2.35
N LYS A 147 -30.24 -6.31 1.48
CA LYS A 147 -29.28 -7.39 1.65
C LYS A 147 -28.26 -7.02 2.75
N GLU A 148 -27.74 -5.79 2.69
CA GLU A 148 -26.80 -5.27 3.66
C GLU A 148 -27.51 -4.85 4.96
N LYS A 149 -27.27 -5.60 6.03
CA LYS A 149 -27.84 -5.27 7.35
C LYS A 149 -27.02 -4.19 8.04
N ARG A 150 -27.69 -3.40 8.88
CA ARG A 150 -27.03 -2.41 9.72
C ARG A 150 -26.05 -3.09 10.68
N LEU A 151 -24.82 -2.57 10.75
CA LEU A 151 -23.84 -2.99 11.75
C LEU A 151 -24.38 -2.78 13.16
N THR A 152 -24.33 -3.82 13.99
CA THR A 152 -24.82 -3.82 15.38
C THR A 152 -23.70 -3.65 16.40
N ILE A 153 -22.48 -4.05 16.05
CA ILE A 153 -21.33 -4.09 16.99
C ILE A 153 -20.64 -2.74 17.11
N ARG A 154 -20.60 -1.95 16.03
CA ARG A 154 -19.88 -0.67 15.98
C ARG A 154 -20.65 0.35 15.15
N GLU A 155 -20.47 1.63 15.48
CA GLU A 155 -20.94 2.72 14.64
C GLU A 155 -20.29 2.66 13.24
N PRO A 156 -21.09 2.80 12.17
CA PRO A 156 -20.57 2.85 10.80
C PRO A 156 -19.58 4.01 10.64
N SER A 157 -18.40 3.73 10.09
CA SER A 157 -17.37 4.71 9.77
C SER A 157 -16.87 4.46 8.35
N LEU A 158 -16.67 5.53 7.59
CA LEU A 158 -16.10 5.45 6.24
C LEU A 158 -14.58 5.36 6.26
N GLU A 159 -13.96 5.94 7.28
CA GLU A 159 -12.51 5.92 7.48
C GLU A 159 -12.14 4.91 8.56
N SER A 160 -11.05 4.18 8.32
CA SER A 160 -10.32 3.48 9.36
C SER A 160 -9.65 4.53 10.24
N LYS A 161 -10.01 4.58 11.53
CA LYS A 161 -9.29 5.42 12.50
C LYS A 161 -7.86 4.90 12.61
N HIS A 162 -6.91 5.56 11.94
CA HIS A 162 -5.49 5.33 12.15
C HIS A 162 -5.12 5.95 13.50
N LEU A 163 -4.70 5.11 14.46
CA LEU A 163 -4.30 5.60 15.79
C LEU A 163 -3.03 6.45 15.72
N VAL A 164 -2.21 6.23 14.70
CA VAL A 164 -0.94 6.92 14.46
C VAL A 164 -0.90 7.34 13.00
N ASP A 165 -0.63 8.62 12.76
CA ASP A 165 -0.28 9.14 11.44
C ASP A 165 1.20 8.85 11.16
N LEU A 166 1.48 8.07 10.11
CA LEU A 166 2.83 7.64 9.76
C LEU A 166 3.57 8.61 8.85
N PHE A 167 2.86 9.52 8.16
CA PHE A 167 3.46 10.42 7.17
C PHE A 167 4.57 11.33 7.71
N PRO A 168 4.48 11.89 8.93
CA PRO A 168 5.59 12.67 9.50
C PRO A 168 6.88 11.85 9.66
N PHE A 169 6.76 10.58 10.05
CA PHE A 169 7.91 9.69 10.21
C PHE A 169 8.48 9.27 8.86
N PHE A 170 7.62 9.04 7.87
CA PHE A 170 8.05 8.78 6.49
C PHE A 170 8.79 9.98 5.90
N ALA A 171 8.30 11.20 6.10
CA ALA A 171 8.98 12.41 5.63
C ALA A 171 10.39 12.55 6.25
N ASN A 172 10.55 12.26 7.54
CA ASN A 172 11.86 12.27 8.18
C ASN A 172 12.78 11.19 7.61
N TYR A 173 12.27 9.98 7.37
CA TYR A 173 13.04 8.89 6.77
C TYR A 173 13.43 9.19 5.31
N GLU A 174 12.54 9.78 4.52
CA GLU A 174 12.80 10.22 3.15
C GLU A 174 13.91 11.27 3.09
N GLN A 175 14.00 12.18 4.07
CA GLN A 175 15.12 13.11 4.18
C GLN A 175 16.46 12.41 4.38
N GLU A 176 16.50 11.36 5.22
CA GLU A 176 17.72 10.56 5.39
C GLU A 176 18.09 9.80 4.11
N LEU A 177 17.10 9.28 3.38
CA LEU A 177 17.33 8.67 2.07
C LEU A 177 17.87 9.68 1.05
N ALA A 178 17.31 10.90 1.02
CA ALA A 178 17.76 11.96 0.15
C ALA A 178 19.23 12.33 0.40
N ARG A 179 19.68 12.38 1.66
CA ARG A 179 21.11 12.61 2.00
C ARG A 179 22.03 11.52 1.44
N ILE A 180 21.59 10.26 1.46
CA ILE A 180 22.36 9.15 0.86
C ILE A 180 22.40 9.32 -0.66
N ASP A 181 21.26 9.66 -1.27
CA ASP A 181 21.16 9.88 -2.72
C ASP A 181 22.00 11.09 -3.19
N GLU A 182 22.09 12.16 -2.40
CA GLU A 182 22.99 13.30 -2.64
C GLU A 182 24.47 12.88 -2.58
N ALA A 183 24.85 12.06 -1.60
CA ALA A 183 26.21 11.54 -1.50
C ALA A 183 26.60 10.64 -2.69
N LEU A 184 25.62 9.91 -3.25
CA LEU A 184 25.79 9.12 -4.49
C LEU A 184 25.95 10.01 -5.72
N GLN A 185 25.16 11.08 -5.85
CA GLN A 185 25.26 12.00 -7.00
C GLN A 185 26.58 12.77 -7.08
N ALA A 186 27.30 12.90 -5.95
CA ALA A 186 28.64 13.46 -5.92
C ALA A 186 29.69 12.56 -6.61
N GLU A 187 29.39 11.28 -6.82
CA GLU A 187 30.18 10.37 -7.66
C GLU A 187 29.64 10.46 -9.10
N SER A 188 30.50 10.34 -10.11
CA SER A 188 30.10 10.48 -11.51
C SER A 188 29.15 9.35 -11.92
N SER A 189 27.84 9.56 -11.75
CA SER A 189 26.74 8.64 -12.05
C SER A 189 27.00 7.18 -11.62
N PRO A 190 27.04 6.87 -10.31
CA PRO A 190 27.21 5.50 -9.85
C PRO A 190 26.05 4.62 -10.34
N PRO A 191 26.34 3.37 -10.75
CA PRO A 191 25.28 2.46 -11.15
C PRO A 191 24.40 2.13 -9.93
N SER A 192 23.08 2.07 -10.13
CA SER A 192 22.11 1.91 -9.05
C SER A 192 21.60 0.48 -8.94
N CYS A 193 21.63 -0.09 -7.73
CA CYS A 193 21.01 -1.39 -7.48
C CYS A 193 19.50 -1.38 -7.77
N GLY A 194 19.03 -2.37 -8.51
CA GLY A 194 17.62 -2.51 -8.90
C GLY A 194 17.24 -1.74 -10.17
N ARG A 195 18.19 -1.05 -10.81
CA ARG A 195 18.04 -0.46 -12.15
C ARG A 195 19.19 -0.90 -13.07
N ASP A 196 20.42 -0.72 -12.63
CA ASP A 196 21.62 -0.96 -13.45
C ASP A 196 22.34 -2.27 -13.06
N HIS A 197 22.23 -2.70 -11.79
CA HIS A 197 22.75 -3.97 -11.31
C HIS A 197 21.88 -4.60 -10.22
N ASP A 198 22.19 -5.84 -9.83
CA ASP A 198 21.47 -6.62 -8.82
C ASP A 198 22.36 -7.11 -7.67
N SER A 199 23.57 -6.55 -7.50
CA SER A 199 24.57 -6.99 -6.50
C SER A 199 24.01 -7.09 -5.08
N CYS A 200 23.36 -6.03 -4.56
CA CYS A 200 22.74 -6.04 -3.23
C CYS A 200 21.55 -7.00 -3.14
N CYS A 201 20.85 -7.25 -4.24
CA CYS A 201 19.73 -8.18 -4.28
C CYS A 201 20.15 -9.64 -4.07
N LYS A 202 21.45 -9.95 -4.08
CA LYS A 202 22.00 -11.29 -3.84
C LYS A 202 22.32 -11.58 -2.38
N THR A 203 22.19 -10.58 -1.51
CA THR A 203 22.49 -10.69 -0.08
C THR A 203 21.23 -10.46 0.74
N PRO A 204 20.94 -11.30 1.75
CA PRO A 204 19.81 -11.06 2.64
C PRO A 204 19.99 -9.75 3.40
N LEU A 205 18.91 -8.95 3.44
CA LEU A 205 18.88 -7.66 4.10
C LEU A 205 18.06 -7.72 5.39
N THR A 206 18.62 -7.17 6.45
CA THR A 206 17.92 -6.82 7.69
C THR A 206 17.61 -5.32 7.68
N LEU A 207 16.40 -4.99 8.10
CA LEU A 207 15.84 -3.64 8.07
C LEU A 207 15.57 -3.18 9.50
N SER A 208 15.76 -1.89 9.76
CA SER A 208 15.26 -1.23 10.97
C SER A 208 13.72 -1.19 10.98
N PHE A 209 13.12 -0.83 12.12
CA PHE A 209 11.65 -0.78 12.22
C PHE A 209 11.04 0.29 11.29
N ILE A 210 11.62 1.49 11.23
CA ILE A 210 11.20 2.53 10.27
C ILE A 210 11.26 2.03 8.83
N GLU A 211 12.37 1.40 8.43
CA GLU A 211 12.54 0.86 7.07
C GLU A 211 11.51 -0.23 6.76
N THR A 212 11.19 -1.07 7.74
CA THR A 212 10.21 -2.15 7.60
C THR A 212 8.81 -1.61 7.37
N VAL A 213 8.38 -0.64 8.19
CA VAL A 213 7.07 0.00 8.08
C VAL A 213 6.96 0.79 6.77
N TYR A 214 7.99 1.56 6.42
CA TYR A 214 8.03 2.32 5.18
C TYR A 214 8.02 1.42 3.95
N LEU A 215 8.83 0.36 3.91
CA LEU A 215 8.84 -0.58 2.79
C LEU A 215 7.49 -1.28 2.64
N SER A 216 6.87 -1.70 3.74
CA SER A 216 5.53 -2.29 3.71
C SER A 216 4.50 -1.30 3.16
N HIS A 217 4.56 -0.03 3.59
CA HIS A 217 3.72 1.04 3.05
C HIS A 217 3.92 1.23 1.55
N MET A 218 5.16 1.29 1.08
CA MET A 218 5.47 1.45 -0.34
C MET A 218 4.97 0.25 -1.16
N VAL A 219 5.23 -0.98 -0.72
CA VAL A 219 4.71 -2.20 -1.38
C VAL A 219 3.18 -2.16 -1.48
N ASN A 220 2.50 -1.73 -0.42
CA ASN A 220 1.04 -1.68 -0.36
C ASN A 220 0.44 -0.56 -1.21
N THR A 221 1.11 0.58 -1.35
CA THR A 221 0.58 1.76 -2.05
C THR A 221 1.00 1.83 -3.51
N THR A 222 2.18 1.32 -3.89
CA THR A 222 2.70 1.43 -5.26
C THR A 222 2.41 0.23 -6.14
N LEU A 223 2.27 -0.98 -5.57
CA LEU A 223 2.02 -2.18 -6.37
C LEU A 223 0.53 -2.43 -6.57
N GLU A 224 0.17 -2.86 -7.77
CA GLU A 224 -1.19 -3.36 -8.05
C GLU A 224 -1.50 -4.60 -7.22
N ARG A 225 -2.79 -4.84 -6.95
CA ARG A 225 -3.27 -5.99 -6.17
C ARG A 225 -2.64 -7.31 -6.60
N GLN A 226 -2.67 -7.63 -7.90
CA GLN A 226 -2.16 -8.91 -8.40
C GLN A 226 -0.63 -9.01 -8.22
N ALA A 227 0.12 -7.97 -8.58
CA ALA A 227 1.57 -7.94 -8.42
C ALA A 227 1.99 -8.09 -6.95
N ARG A 228 1.23 -7.51 -6.03
CA ARG A 228 1.44 -7.61 -4.58
C ARG A 228 1.15 -9.02 -4.06
N LEU A 229 0.06 -9.66 -4.49
CA LEU A 229 -0.26 -11.04 -4.14
C LEU A 229 0.82 -11.99 -4.65
N ASP A 230 1.21 -11.89 -5.91
CA ASP A 230 2.28 -12.70 -6.49
C ASP A 230 3.61 -12.52 -5.74
N LEU A 231 3.91 -11.29 -5.28
CA LEU A 231 5.07 -11.00 -4.45
C LEU A 231 5.01 -11.69 -3.07
N ILE A 232 3.87 -11.65 -2.40
CA ILE A 232 3.66 -12.29 -1.10
C ILE A 232 3.74 -13.82 -1.23
N ASP A 233 3.12 -14.39 -2.25
CA ASP A 233 3.11 -15.84 -2.49
C ASP A 233 4.52 -16.37 -2.75
N ARG A 234 5.28 -15.70 -3.63
CA ARG A 234 6.69 -16.05 -3.89
C ARG A 234 7.55 -15.96 -2.62
N THR A 235 7.34 -14.92 -1.83
CA THR A 235 8.08 -14.70 -0.58
C THR A 235 7.77 -15.79 0.45
N THR A 236 6.49 -16.16 0.55
CA THR A 236 6.02 -17.19 1.49
C THR A 236 6.49 -18.58 1.09
N ALA A 237 6.34 -18.95 -0.19
CA ALA A 237 6.79 -20.24 -0.71
C ALA A 237 8.30 -20.45 -0.51
N LYS A 238 9.11 -19.39 -0.70
CA LYS A 238 10.56 -19.44 -0.47
C LYS A 238 10.89 -19.68 1.02
N LYS A 239 10.23 -18.98 1.94
CA LYS A 239 10.42 -19.18 3.38
C LYS A 239 10.02 -20.59 3.82
N GLU A 240 8.93 -21.13 3.29
CA GLU A 240 8.51 -22.50 3.60
C GLU A 240 9.52 -23.54 3.10
N ALA A 241 10.11 -23.33 1.91
CA ALA A 241 11.16 -24.19 1.38
C ALA A 241 12.44 -24.14 2.23
N GLU A 242 12.83 -22.95 2.71
CA GLU A 242 13.96 -22.76 3.63
C GLU A 242 13.71 -23.46 4.98
N GLN A 243 12.49 -23.42 5.51
CA GLN A 243 12.11 -24.06 6.79
C GLN A 243 11.98 -25.59 6.69
N LYS A 244 11.52 -26.12 5.56
CA LYS A 244 11.30 -27.56 5.34
C LYS A 244 12.57 -28.33 4.94
N GLY A 245 13.74 -27.67 4.87
CA GLY A 245 15.03 -28.29 4.58
C GLY A 245 15.09 -29.07 3.25
N THR A 246 14.19 -28.78 2.31
CA THR A 246 13.97 -29.59 1.10
C THR A 246 14.89 -29.14 -0.04
N VAL A 247 16.17 -28.94 0.25
CA VAL A 247 17.20 -28.69 -0.77
C VAL A 247 18.06 -29.95 -0.86
N PRO A 248 18.16 -30.61 -2.04
CA PRO A 248 18.97 -31.83 -2.16
C PRO A 248 20.42 -31.52 -1.83
N PHE A 249 20.96 -32.27 -0.87
CA PHE A 249 22.37 -32.22 -0.49
C PHE A 249 23.23 -32.69 -1.67
N SER A 250 23.84 -31.76 -2.42
CA SER A 250 24.95 -32.07 -3.31
C SER A 250 26.19 -31.33 -2.83
N SER A 251 27.27 -32.07 -2.66
CA SER A 251 28.53 -31.67 -2.06
C SER A 251 29.23 -30.54 -2.83
N SER A 252 29.86 -29.65 -2.07
CA SER A 252 30.63 -28.46 -2.47
C SER A 252 29.81 -27.31 -3.06
N PHE A 253 29.91 -26.13 -2.43
CA PHE A 253 29.08 -24.92 -2.59
C PHE A 253 27.81 -24.89 -1.73
N SER A 254 27.54 -23.71 -1.15
CA SER A 254 26.54 -23.45 -0.10
C SER A 254 25.20 -24.16 -0.32
N PRO A 255 24.59 -24.77 0.72
CA PRO A 255 23.38 -25.60 0.61
C PRO A 255 22.09 -24.82 0.32
N PHE A 256 22.18 -23.50 0.09
CA PHE A 256 21.03 -22.65 -0.17
C PHE A 256 21.11 -22.10 -1.60
N PRO A 257 20.01 -22.10 -2.37
CA PRO A 257 19.97 -21.38 -3.63
C PRO A 257 20.38 -19.93 -3.37
N PRO A 258 21.18 -19.30 -4.26
CA PRO A 258 21.69 -17.96 -4.04
C PRO A 258 20.51 -17.04 -3.75
N TYR A 259 20.57 -16.34 -2.61
CA TYR A 259 19.50 -15.43 -2.24
C TYR A 259 19.23 -14.46 -3.38
N ARG A 260 17.95 -14.20 -3.61
CA ARG A 260 17.44 -13.19 -4.54
C ARG A 260 16.36 -12.42 -3.80
N CYS A 261 16.46 -11.10 -3.87
CA CYS A 261 15.48 -10.19 -3.30
C CYS A 261 14.11 -10.43 -3.97
N PRO A 262 13.03 -10.62 -3.19
CA PRO A 262 11.69 -10.83 -3.75
C PRO A 262 11.19 -9.62 -4.56
N LEU A 263 11.70 -8.42 -4.25
CA LEU A 263 11.37 -7.18 -4.96
C LEU A 263 12.09 -7.02 -6.29
N ASN A 264 12.98 -7.93 -6.67
CA ASN A 264 13.70 -7.89 -7.94
C ASN A 264 13.58 -9.23 -8.70
N PRO A 265 12.41 -9.56 -9.27
CA PRO A 265 12.21 -10.81 -9.97
C PRO A 265 12.88 -10.85 -11.35
N ASN A 266 12.92 -9.72 -12.07
CA ASN A 266 13.30 -9.66 -13.49
C ASN A 266 14.50 -8.74 -13.76
N GLY A 267 15.33 -8.45 -12.76
CA GLY A 267 16.47 -7.52 -12.87
C GLY A 267 16.13 -6.07 -12.49
N THR A 268 14.86 -5.69 -12.53
CA THR A 268 14.35 -4.38 -12.07
C THR A 268 13.64 -4.48 -10.73
N CYS A 269 13.93 -3.55 -9.81
CA CYS A 269 13.24 -3.46 -8.53
C CYS A 269 11.82 -2.95 -8.70
N LEU A 270 10.83 -3.72 -8.21
CA LEU A 270 9.41 -3.39 -8.23
C LEU A 270 9.08 -2.11 -7.45
N VAL A 271 9.89 -1.77 -6.44
CA VAL A 271 9.68 -0.62 -5.54
C VAL A 271 10.97 0.19 -5.45
N TYR A 272 11.47 0.65 -6.61
CA TYR A 272 12.77 1.33 -6.71
C TYR A 272 12.85 2.64 -5.89
N ALA A 273 11.78 3.43 -5.85
CA ALA A 273 11.72 4.64 -5.03
C ALA A 273 11.78 4.32 -3.53
N GLY A 274 11.12 3.23 -3.13
CA GLY A 274 11.07 2.73 -1.74
C GLY A 274 12.24 1.83 -1.35
N ARG A 275 13.39 1.88 -2.05
CA ARG A 275 14.58 1.11 -1.66
C ARG A 275 14.93 1.38 -0.17
N PRO A 276 15.43 0.39 0.58
CA PRO A 276 16.01 0.65 1.90
C PRO A 276 17.31 1.45 1.85
N ALA A 277 17.73 2.02 2.98
CA ALA A 277 19.01 2.72 3.09
C ALA A 277 20.17 1.77 2.78
N ALA A 278 20.09 0.51 3.23
CA ALA A 278 21.08 -0.52 2.94
C ALA A 278 21.29 -0.77 1.44
N CYS A 279 20.22 -0.72 0.63
CA CYS A 279 20.31 -0.85 -0.82
C CYS A 279 21.04 0.34 -1.46
N ARG A 280 20.74 1.57 -1.02
CA ARG A 280 21.42 2.77 -1.53
C ARG A 280 22.90 2.82 -1.12
N LEU A 281 23.20 2.47 0.14
CA LEU A 281 24.57 2.41 0.66
C LEU A 281 25.43 1.36 -0.08
N SER A 282 24.80 0.34 -0.67
CA SER A 282 25.49 -0.67 -1.47
C SER A 282 26.05 -0.13 -2.79
N ASP A 283 25.53 1.00 -3.26
CA ASP A 283 25.96 1.66 -4.49
C ASP A 283 27.18 2.58 -4.24
N LEU A 284 27.49 2.91 -2.96
CA LEU A 284 28.66 3.73 -2.58
C LEU A 284 29.96 2.94 -2.49
N GLU A 285 31.08 3.61 -2.80
CA GLU A 285 32.44 3.09 -2.58
C GLU A 285 32.69 2.67 -1.11
N PRO A 286 33.41 1.56 -0.83
CA PRO A 286 33.54 0.99 0.52
C PRO A 286 34.11 1.94 1.58
N GLY A 287 35.02 2.85 1.18
CA GLY A 287 35.63 3.83 2.08
C GLY A 287 34.63 4.87 2.58
N ARG A 288 33.81 5.42 1.68
CA ARG A 288 32.75 6.40 2.01
C ARG A 288 31.56 5.75 2.69
N ARG A 289 31.20 4.53 2.26
CA ARG A 289 30.14 3.71 2.84
C ARG A 289 30.28 3.61 4.36
N ARG A 290 31.49 3.37 4.89
CA ARG A 290 31.69 3.19 6.33
C ARG A 290 31.37 4.44 7.14
N GLY A 291 31.77 5.62 6.65
CA GLY A 291 31.50 6.90 7.30
C GLY A 291 30.00 7.18 7.37
N ILE A 292 29.32 7.13 6.23
CA ILE A 292 27.89 7.44 6.12
C ILE A 292 27.04 6.41 6.86
N LYS A 293 27.40 5.12 6.78
CA LYS A 293 26.62 4.03 7.41
C LYS A 293 26.44 4.22 8.92
N SER A 294 27.49 4.68 9.63
CA SER A 294 27.40 4.88 11.08
C SER A 294 26.36 5.95 11.44
N PHE A 295 26.42 7.10 10.78
CA PHE A 295 25.48 8.20 10.97
C PHE A 295 24.05 7.81 10.60
N VAL A 296 23.86 7.14 9.46
CA VAL A 296 22.54 6.67 9.01
C VAL A 296 21.94 5.70 10.03
N ASN A 297 22.72 4.73 10.53
CA ASN A 297 22.22 3.78 11.52
C ASN A 297 21.70 4.47 12.80
N GLU A 298 22.42 5.47 13.30
CA GLU A 298 21.99 6.25 14.48
C GLU A 298 20.65 6.97 14.22
N GLN A 299 20.47 7.57 13.03
CA GLN A 299 19.20 8.20 12.67
C GLN A 299 18.07 7.17 12.52
N LEU A 300 18.34 6.00 11.94
CA LEU A 300 17.35 4.93 11.80
C LEU A 300 16.91 4.36 13.15
N GLU A 301 17.82 4.22 14.10
CA GLU A 301 17.51 3.79 15.47
C GLU A 301 16.61 4.82 16.16
N ARG A 302 16.93 6.11 16.04
CA ARG A 302 16.10 7.20 16.57
C ARG A 302 14.69 7.18 15.97
N LEU A 303 14.56 7.17 14.65
CA LEU A 303 13.26 7.15 13.96
C LEU A 303 12.45 5.89 14.27
N SER A 304 13.13 4.74 14.43
CA SER A 304 12.49 3.50 14.87
C SER A 304 11.94 3.61 16.29
N GLY A 305 12.68 4.27 17.19
CA GLY A 305 12.24 4.56 18.55
C GLY A 305 11.02 5.50 18.59
N ASP A 306 11.01 6.54 17.75
CA ASP A 306 9.92 7.50 17.67
C ASP A 306 8.61 6.84 17.17
N ILE A 307 8.69 5.99 16.13
CA ILE A 307 7.54 5.20 15.65
C ILE A 307 7.07 4.21 16.71
N TYR A 308 8.01 3.50 17.35
CA TYR A 308 7.67 2.54 18.40
C TYR A 308 6.92 3.23 19.55
N PHE A 309 7.39 4.39 19.97
CA PHE A 309 6.72 5.20 20.99
C PHE A 309 5.33 5.64 20.54
N ALA A 310 5.17 6.08 19.29
CA ALA A 310 3.87 6.48 18.76
C ALA A 310 2.83 5.34 18.81
N PHE A 311 3.25 4.10 18.54
CA PHE A 311 2.35 2.94 18.61
C PHE A 311 2.10 2.42 20.03
N THR A 312 3.08 2.50 20.91
CA THR A 312 3.06 1.78 22.21
C THR A 312 2.93 2.69 23.42
N SER A 313 3.13 4.00 23.25
CA SER A 313 3.30 4.99 24.33
C SER A 313 4.43 4.63 25.31
N ARG A 314 5.41 3.84 24.87
CA ARG A 314 6.57 3.39 25.65
C ARG A 314 7.83 3.51 24.82
N PHE A 315 8.96 3.79 25.47
CA PHE A 315 10.25 3.72 24.80
C PHE A 315 10.73 2.26 24.73
N PRO A 316 11.44 1.86 23.67
CA PRO A 316 12.00 0.52 23.57
C PRO A 316 13.03 0.30 24.71
N THR A 317 12.84 -0.78 25.47
CA THR A 317 13.73 -1.17 26.59
C THR A 317 14.80 -2.19 26.20
N GLU A 318 14.62 -2.84 25.04
CA GLU A 318 15.54 -3.85 24.49
C GLU A 318 16.36 -3.28 23.31
N ALA A 319 17.20 -4.12 22.70
CA ALA A 319 17.91 -3.81 21.47
C ALA A 319 16.96 -3.33 20.35
N PRO A 320 17.44 -2.50 19.40
CA PRO A 320 16.63 -1.97 18.31
C PRO A 320 16.01 -3.10 17.49
N LEU A 321 14.70 -2.97 17.23
CA LEU A 321 13.95 -3.95 16.44
C LEU A 321 14.48 -4.00 15.01
N SER A 322 14.78 -5.22 14.55
CA SER A 322 15.22 -5.48 13.19
C SER A 322 14.43 -6.63 12.58
N PHE A 323 14.15 -6.52 11.28
CA PHE A 323 13.30 -7.45 10.55
C PHE A 323 13.95 -7.87 9.24
N ALA A 324 13.72 -9.09 8.78
CA ALA A 324 14.15 -9.49 7.44
C ALA A 324 13.30 -8.77 6.39
N LEU A 325 13.91 -8.41 5.25
CA LEU A 325 13.18 -7.81 4.13
C LEU A 325 11.96 -8.65 3.69
N THR A 326 12.06 -9.98 3.79
CA THR A 326 10.96 -10.89 3.48
C THR A 326 9.78 -10.78 4.46
N ASP A 327 10.03 -10.42 5.72
CA ASP A 327 8.98 -10.16 6.72
C ASP A 327 8.31 -8.80 6.53
N ALA A 328 9.07 -7.79 6.11
CA ALA A 328 8.54 -6.48 5.73
C ALA A 328 7.56 -6.59 4.55
N VAL A 329 7.96 -7.34 3.52
CA VAL A 329 7.16 -7.53 2.29
C VAL A 329 5.92 -8.39 2.53
N SER A 330 6.03 -9.46 3.32
CA SER A 330 4.90 -10.36 3.61
C SER A 330 3.96 -9.85 4.71
N GLY A 331 4.31 -8.76 5.41
CA GLY A 331 3.56 -8.23 6.55
C GLY A 331 3.74 -9.04 7.85
N ARG A 332 4.52 -10.12 7.84
CA ARG A 332 4.77 -10.96 9.02
C ARG A 332 5.51 -10.24 10.15
N TYR A 333 6.19 -9.13 9.84
CA TYR A 333 6.83 -8.29 10.86
C TYR A 333 5.85 -7.83 11.95
N VAL A 334 4.56 -7.68 11.62
CA VAL A 334 3.50 -7.31 12.58
C VAL A 334 3.37 -8.37 13.67
N GLN A 335 3.40 -9.66 13.31
CA GLN A 335 3.35 -10.74 14.29
C GLN A 335 4.56 -10.70 15.22
N THR A 336 5.76 -10.50 14.66
CA THR A 336 7.00 -10.35 15.44
C THR A 336 6.91 -9.16 16.39
N LEU A 337 6.41 -8.00 15.92
CA LEU A 337 6.17 -6.83 16.75
C LEU A 337 5.21 -7.14 17.91
N PHE A 338 4.07 -7.79 17.63
CA PHE A 338 3.12 -8.20 18.68
C PHE A 338 3.77 -9.12 19.73
N HIS A 339 4.59 -10.09 19.31
CA HIS A 339 5.31 -10.95 20.24
C HIS A 339 6.30 -10.19 21.14
N HIS A 340 6.93 -9.13 20.62
CA HIS A 340 7.77 -8.25 21.44
C HIS A 340 6.97 -7.37 22.43
N LEU A 341 5.69 -7.08 22.13
CA LEU A 341 4.82 -6.27 23.00
C LEU A 341 4.16 -7.09 24.12
N LEU A 342 4.10 -8.41 23.98
CA LEU A 342 3.58 -9.28 25.03
C LEU A 342 4.56 -9.26 26.22
N PRO A 343 4.07 -9.07 27.46
CA PRO A 343 4.92 -9.18 28.63
C PRO A 343 5.55 -10.58 28.65
N ARG A 344 6.88 -10.65 28.69
CA ARG A 344 7.56 -11.91 29.02
C ARG A 344 7.17 -12.23 30.46
N ASN A 345 6.34 -13.26 30.66
CA ASN A 345 6.15 -13.85 31.99
C ASN A 345 7.50 -14.45 32.42
N THR A 346 8.35 -13.65 33.04
CA THR A 346 9.48 -14.12 33.83
C THR A 346 9.07 -14.05 35.30
N ASP A 347 8.27 -15.03 35.71
CA ASP A 347 8.12 -15.47 37.09
C ASP A 347 8.24 -17.00 37.06
N GLU A 348 9.44 -17.52 36.82
CA GLU A 348 9.80 -18.83 37.37
C GLU A 348 10.35 -18.54 38.77
N PRO A 349 9.68 -18.96 39.86
CA PRO A 349 10.27 -18.84 41.18
C PRO A 349 11.47 -19.79 41.25
N GLU A 350 12.63 -19.22 41.63
CA GLU A 350 13.77 -20.00 42.11
C GLU A 350 13.26 -20.94 43.21
N GLU A 351 13.19 -22.24 42.92
CA GLU A 351 13.13 -23.29 43.94
C GLU A 351 14.42 -23.19 44.75
N ASN A 352 14.39 -22.38 45.80
CA ASN A 352 15.38 -22.41 46.86
C ASN A 352 15.28 -23.77 47.54
N GLU A 353 16.28 -24.62 47.29
CA GLU A 353 16.65 -25.72 48.17
C GLU A 353 16.87 -25.17 49.59
N GLY A 354 16.07 -25.69 50.54
CA GLY A 354 16.16 -25.41 51.97
C GLY A 354 15.54 -26.53 52.78
#